data_AF-A0A820YCM4-F1
#
_entry.id   AF-A0A820YCM4-F1
#
_cell.length_a   1.000
_cell.length_b   1.000
_cell.length_c   1.000
_cell.angle_alpha   90.00
_cell.angle_beta   90.00
_cell.angle_gamma   90.00
#
_symmetry.space_group_name_H-M   'P 1'
#
loop_
_entity.id
_entity.type
_entity.pdbx_description
1 polymer ?
#
loop_
_entity_poly.entity_id
_entity_poly.type
_entity_poly.pdbx_seq_one_letter_code
_entity_poly.pdbx_strand_id
1 'polypeptide(L)'
;MVSFDTSSMYTNVPLDETIEIILNNLFIRKLCTRTKNGYPINCVNSIIRRQIDLVYNPPVPKPSTLNTDTVVVPVRYFGLPSQVYAKRITSAVSKQYPQKRIRIVYDVKDRIGSGFTSKDKISKLIKSGVVYEA
;
A
#
# COMPACT_ATOMS: atom_id res chain seq x y z
N MET A 1 13.10 -50.41 -23.93
CA MET A 1 12.35 -49.82 -22.80
C MET A 1 13.22 -50.03 -21.57
N VAL A 2 13.79 -48.96 -21.01
CA VAL A 2 14.58 -49.03 -19.77
C VAL A 2 13.74 -48.38 -18.68
N SER A 3 13.23 -49.19 -17.76
CA SER A 3 12.56 -48.74 -16.55
C SER A 3 13.61 -48.21 -15.59
N PHE A 4 13.60 -46.90 -15.34
CA PHE A 4 14.38 -46.32 -14.25
C PHE A 4 13.63 -46.58 -12.94
N ASP A 5 14.21 -47.43 -12.09
CA ASP A 5 13.80 -47.61 -10.69
C ASP A 5 13.93 -46.27 -9.94
N THR A 6 12.80 -45.64 -9.62
CA THR A 6 12.74 -44.44 -8.77
C THR A 6 12.58 -44.82 -7.29
N SER A 7 13.49 -45.64 -6.76
CA SER A 7 13.46 -46.09 -5.36
C SER A 7 14.59 -45.51 -4.50
N SER A 8 15.41 -44.59 -5.01
CA SER A 8 16.42 -43.91 -4.19
C SER A 8 16.74 -42.50 -4.70
N MET A 9 15.97 -41.50 -4.26
CA MET A 9 16.37 -40.08 -4.33
C MET A 9 16.00 -39.29 -3.06
N TYR A 10 15.86 -39.96 -1.92
CA TYR A 10 16.03 -39.29 -0.63
C TYR A 10 17.53 -39.17 -0.37
N THR A 11 18.18 -38.24 -1.05
CA THR A 11 19.42 -37.71 -0.51
C THR A 11 19.07 -37.08 0.84
N ASN A 12 19.87 -37.34 1.88
CA ASN A 12 19.74 -36.74 3.22
C ASN A 12 20.03 -35.22 3.21
N VAL A 13 19.68 -34.54 2.12
CA VAL A 13 19.80 -33.09 1.96
C VAL A 13 18.52 -32.52 2.53
N PRO A 14 18.59 -31.67 3.57
CA PRO A 14 17.40 -31.05 4.13
C PRO A 14 16.60 -30.33 3.04
N LEU A 15 15.27 -30.40 3.12
CA LEU A 15 14.35 -29.87 2.10
C LEU A 15 14.67 -28.41 1.74
N ASP A 16 15.09 -27.60 2.72
CA ASP A 16 15.49 -26.21 2.53
C ASP A 16 16.69 -26.07 1.56
N GLU A 17 17.70 -26.92 1.69
CA GLU A 17 18.86 -26.94 0.81
C GLU A 17 18.46 -27.41 -0.61
N THR A 18 17.56 -28.38 -0.73
CA THR A 18 17.07 -28.81 -2.05
C THR A 18 16.29 -27.73 -2.77
N ILE A 19 15.43 -26.99 -2.05
CA ILE A 19 14.67 -25.86 -2.60
C ILE A 19 15.62 -24.75 -3.02
N GLU A 20 16.64 -24.45 -2.21
CA GLU A 20 17.65 -23.44 -2.53
C GLU A 20 18.49 -23.82 -3.76
N ILE A 21 18.93 -25.07 -3.87
CA ILE A 21 19.66 -25.59 -5.03
C ILE A 21 18.79 -25.53 -6.31
N ILE A 22 17.51 -25.87 -6.21
CA ILE A 22 16.56 -25.82 -7.32
C ILE A 22 16.33 -24.37 -7.74
N LEU A 23 16.10 -23.44 -6.80
CA LEU A 23 15.90 -22.02 -7.09
C LEU A 23 17.16 -21.37 -7.70
N ASN A 24 18.34 -21.69 -7.18
CA ASN A 24 19.62 -21.18 -7.70
C ASN A 24 19.91 -21.71 -9.12
N ASN A 25 19.62 -22.99 -9.39
CA ASN A 25 19.85 -23.57 -10.71
C ASN A 25 18.79 -23.18 -11.75
N LEU A 26 17.50 -23.12 -11.39
CA LEU A 26 16.43 -22.80 -12.33
C LEU A 26 16.28 -21.31 -12.58
N PHE A 27 16.29 -20.48 -11.52
CA PHE A 27 15.94 -19.07 -11.64
C PHE A 27 17.16 -18.18 -11.82
N ILE A 28 18.18 -18.30 -10.95
CA ILE A 28 19.35 -17.42 -11.03
C ILE A 28 20.14 -17.71 -12.31
N ARG A 29 20.42 -18.98 -12.61
CA ARG A 29 21.20 -19.33 -13.80
C ARG A 29 20.45 -18.99 -15.09
N LYS A 30 19.13 -19.21 -15.19
CA LYS A 30 18.40 -18.99 -16.45
C LYS A 30 17.99 -17.53 -16.70
N LEU A 31 17.68 -16.76 -15.64
CA LEU A 31 17.34 -15.33 -15.77
C LEU A 31 18.58 -14.44 -15.86
N CYS A 32 19.64 -14.72 -15.08
CA CYS A 32 20.82 -13.85 -15.07
C CYS A 32 21.83 -14.15 -16.19
N THR A 33 21.98 -15.40 -16.64
CA THR A 33 22.99 -15.71 -17.68
C THR A 33 22.51 -15.52 -19.11
N ARG A 34 21.20 -15.62 -19.37
CA ARG A 34 20.67 -15.55 -20.75
C ARG A 34 20.15 -14.18 -21.15
N THR A 35 19.93 -13.29 -20.20
CA THR A 35 19.23 -12.04 -20.50
C THR A 35 19.88 -10.87 -19.76
N LYS A 36 20.41 -9.89 -20.52
CA LYS A 36 20.99 -8.62 -20.04
C LYS A 36 19.90 -7.69 -19.46
N ASN A 37 18.98 -8.22 -18.67
CA ASN A 37 17.69 -7.57 -18.45
C ASN A 37 17.71 -6.50 -17.36
N GLY A 38 18.85 -6.23 -16.74
CA GLY A 38 19.01 -5.10 -15.80
C GLY A 38 18.16 -5.19 -14.52
N TYR A 39 17.42 -6.29 -14.31
CA TYR A 39 16.58 -6.44 -13.13
C TYR A 39 17.46 -6.68 -11.89
N PRO A 40 17.29 -5.88 -10.82
CA PRO A 40 18.01 -6.09 -9.58
C PRO A 40 17.67 -7.46 -8.99
N ILE A 41 18.70 -8.28 -8.72
CA ILE A 41 18.55 -9.62 -8.15
C ILE A 41 17.75 -9.60 -6.83
N ASN A 42 17.88 -8.53 -6.05
CA ASN A 42 17.16 -8.33 -4.79
C ASN A 42 15.65 -8.24 -4.98
N CYS A 43 15.19 -7.70 -6.12
CA CYS A 43 13.77 -7.60 -6.44
C CYS A 43 13.19 -8.98 -6.78
N VAL A 44 13.92 -9.77 -7.58
CA VAL A 44 13.50 -11.13 -7.92
C VAL A 44 13.45 -12.00 -6.66
N ASN A 45 14.49 -11.92 -5.83
CA ASN A 45 14.57 -12.68 -4.57
C ASN A 45 13.47 -12.29 -3.58
N SER A 46 13.08 -11.02 -3.50
CA SER A 46 12.01 -10.60 -2.59
C SER A 46 10.63 -11.10 -3.04
N ILE A 47 10.38 -11.15 -4.34
CA ILE A 47 9.16 -11.71 -4.92
C ILE A 47 9.09 -13.22 -4.68
N ILE A 48 10.18 -13.93 -4.95
CA ILE A 48 10.27 -15.38 -4.72
C ILE A 48 10.05 -15.70 -3.25
N ARG A 49 10.76 -15.02 -2.34
CA ARG A 49 10.60 -15.20 -0.89
C ARG A 49 9.17 -14.95 -0.45
N ARG A 50 8.56 -13.85 -0.89
CA ARG A 50 7.15 -13.54 -0.57
C ARG A 50 6.21 -14.65 -1.03
N GLN A 51 6.43 -15.23 -2.20
CA GLN A 51 5.58 -16.31 -2.71
C GLN A 51 5.76 -17.61 -1.91
N ILE A 52 7.00 -17.95 -1.57
CA ILE A 52 7.33 -19.10 -0.71
C ILE A 52 6.68 -18.91 0.67
N ASP A 53 6.84 -17.73 1.27
CA ASP A 53 6.23 -17.40 2.56
C ASP A 53 4.71 -17.53 2.53
N LEU A 54 4.04 -17.13 1.44
CA LEU A 54 2.60 -17.30 1.31
C LEU A 54 2.15 -18.76 1.27
N VAL A 55 2.97 -19.65 0.71
CA VAL A 55 2.65 -21.09 0.56
C VAL A 55 2.96 -21.85 1.84
N TYR A 56 4.15 -21.65 2.40
CA TYR A 56 4.66 -22.43 3.53
C TYR A 56 4.37 -21.79 4.89
N ASN A 57 4.27 -20.46 4.94
CA ASN A 57 4.01 -19.68 6.15
C ASN A 57 2.76 -18.82 5.97
N PRO A 58 1.57 -19.42 5.73
CA PRO A 58 0.36 -18.65 5.46
C PRO A 58 0.14 -17.64 6.60
N PRO A 59 -0.05 -16.35 6.28
CA PRO A 59 -0.22 -15.34 7.31
C PRO A 59 -1.44 -15.70 8.14
N VAL A 60 -1.25 -15.75 9.46
CA VAL A 60 -2.33 -16.05 10.40
C VAL A 60 -3.53 -15.16 10.05
N PRO A 61 -4.73 -15.75 9.80
CA PRO A 61 -5.89 -14.98 9.43
C PRO A 61 -6.11 -13.92 10.51
N LYS A 62 -6.04 -12.65 10.10
CA LYS A 62 -6.31 -11.55 11.02
C LYS A 62 -7.75 -11.73 11.47
N PRO A 63 -8.04 -11.83 12.78
CA PRO A 63 -9.41 -11.94 13.25
C PRO A 63 -10.20 -10.79 12.65
N SER A 64 -11.34 -11.10 12.04
CA SER A 64 -12.25 -10.09 11.50
C SER A 64 -12.58 -9.14 12.64
N THR A 65 -12.03 -7.92 12.59
CA THR A 65 -12.27 -6.91 13.61
C THR A 65 -13.77 -6.73 13.74
N LEU A 66 -14.31 -6.95 14.94
CA LEU A 66 -15.64 -6.54 15.39
C LEU A 66 -16.00 -5.21 14.73
N ASN A 67 -17.26 -5.03 14.30
CA ASN A 67 -17.76 -3.75 13.78
C ASN A 67 -17.34 -2.61 14.71
N THR A 68 -16.26 -1.93 14.35
CA THR A 68 -15.66 -0.90 15.20
C THR A 68 -16.39 0.39 14.90
N ASP A 69 -17.03 0.94 15.93
CA ASP A 69 -17.66 2.26 15.81
C ASP A 69 -16.61 3.27 15.36
N THR A 70 -16.89 3.91 14.22
CA THR A 70 -15.98 4.90 13.65
C THR A 70 -16.28 6.28 14.20
N VAL A 71 -15.35 6.84 14.97
CA VAL A 71 -15.46 8.19 15.51
C VAL A 71 -14.69 9.16 14.62
N VAL A 72 -15.38 10.15 14.06
CA VAL A 72 -14.76 11.17 13.23
C VAL A 72 -14.37 12.37 14.09
N VAL A 73 -13.09 12.73 14.07
CA VAL A 73 -12.57 13.89 14.80
C VAL A 73 -12.14 14.96 13.80
N PRO A 74 -12.86 16.09 13.72
CA PRO A 74 -12.44 17.22 12.90
C PRO A 74 -11.24 17.93 13.55
N VAL A 75 -10.16 18.09 12.80
CA VAL A 75 -8.95 18.81 13.24
C VAL A 75 -8.64 19.89 12.22
N ARG A 76 -8.30 21.11 12.66
CA ARG A 76 -7.90 22.17 11.73
C ARG A 76 -6.56 21.85 11.09
N TYR A 77 -6.47 22.00 9.77
CA TYR A 77 -5.19 21.86 9.08
C TYR A 77 -4.35 23.13 9.22
N PHE A 78 -3.13 22.97 9.72
CA PHE A 78 -2.15 24.06 9.89
C PHE A 78 -0.78 23.66 9.32
N GLY A 79 -0.75 22.76 8.33
CA GLY A 79 0.49 22.21 7.77
C GLY A 79 1.08 21.06 8.61
N LEU A 80 2.40 20.93 8.61
CA LEU A 80 3.12 19.81 9.26
C LEU A 80 2.77 19.60 10.75
N PRO A 81 2.64 20.66 11.59
CA PRO A 81 2.29 20.49 13.00
C PRO A 81 0.95 19.78 13.19
N SER A 82 -0.04 20.09 12.34
CA SER A 82 -1.37 19.46 12.41
C SER A 82 -1.32 17.95 12.16
N GLN A 83 -0.39 17.48 11.33
CA GLN A 83 -0.17 16.05 11.09
C GLN A 83 0.46 15.36 12.31
N VAL A 84 1.40 16.03 12.98
CA VAL A 84 2.00 15.51 14.23
C VAL A 84 0.94 15.38 15.32
N TYR A 85 0.09 16.40 15.49
CA TYR A 85 -1.02 16.35 16.44
C TYR A 85 -2.02 15.25 16.10
N ALA A 86 -2.38 15.08 14.82
CA ALA A 86 -3.26 14.01 14.39
C ALA A 86 -2.70 12.61 14.72
N LYS A 87 -1.39 12.41 14.51
CA LYS A 87 -0.71 11.16 14.91
C LYS A 87 -0.77 10.95 16.42
N ARG A 88 -0.51 11.99 17.21
CA ARG A 88 -0.56 11.92 18.68
C ARG A 88 -1.96 11.59 19.19
N ILE A 89 -2.99 12.24 18.64
CA ILE A 89 -4.40 11.97 18.99
C ILE A 89 -4.76 10.53 18.64
N THR A 90 -4.44 10.09 17.43
CA THR A 90 -4.69 8.70 17.00
C THR A 90 -4.03 7.71 17.96
N SER A 91 -2.77 7.93 18.32
CA SER A 91 -2.01 7.06 19.23
C SER A 91 -2.49 7.11 20.68
N ALA A 92 -3.00 8.26 21.15
CA ALA A 92 -3.52 8.38 22.52
C ALA A 92 -4.86 7.66 22.67
N VAL A 93 -5.76 7.86 21.70
CA VAL A 93 -7.10 7.30 21.79
C VAL A 93 -7.10 5.82 21.41
N SER A 94 -6.21 5.34 20.52
CA SER A 94 -6.06 3.90 20.26
C SER A 94 -5.61 3.13 21.50
N LYS A 95 -4.85 3.77 22.39
CA LYS A 95 -4.46 3.20 23.69
C LYS A 95 -5.62 3.15 24.68
N GLN A 96 -6.44 4.20 24.73
CA GLN A 96 -7.55 4.31 25.67
C GLN A 96 -8.78 3.50 25.25
N TYR A 97 -9.08 3.44 23.95
CA TYR A 97 -10.27 2.79 23.41
C TYR A 97 -9.93 1.92 22.19
N PRO A 98 -9.35 0.72 22.41
CA PRO A 98 -8.99 -0.21 21.33
C PRO A 98 -10.17 -0.62 20.42
N GLN A 99 -11.39 -0.59 20.97
CA GLN A 99 -12.64 -0.95 20.30
C GLN A 99 -13.18 0.14 19.35
N LYS A 100 -12.67 1.38 19.41
CA LYS A 100 -13.13 2.49 18.57
C LYS A 100 -12.10 2.83 17.51
N ARG A 101 -12.54 2.93 16.25
CA ARG A 101 -11.67 3.36 15.15
C ARG A 101 -11.83 4.86 14.94
N ILE A 102 -10.74 5.60 14.96
CA ILE A 102 -10.79 7.05 14.76
C ILE A 102 -10.44 7.40 13.33
N ARG A 103 -11.19 8.33 12.76
CA ARG A 103 -10.86 8.98 11.51
C ARG A 103 -10.68 10.47 11.74
N ILE A 104 -9.47 10.96 11.49
CA ILE A 104 -9.20 12.39 11.56
C ILE A 104 -9.55 13.01 10.21
N VAL A 105 -10.39 14.03 10.24
CA VAL A 105 -10.76 14.82 9.07
C VAL A 105 -10.19 16.21 9.24
N TYR A 106 -9.40 16.63 8.26
CA TYR A 106 -8.83 17.97 8.26
C TYR A 106 -9.86 18.96 7.73
N ASP A 107 -10.22 19.92 8.57
CA ASP A 107 -11.06 21.05 8.17
C ASP A 107 -10.20 22.28 7.88
N VAL A 108 -10.56 22.99 6.81
CA VAL A 108 -9.92 24.23 6.36
C VAL A 108 -11.01 25.26 6.15
N LYS A 109 -11.06 26.25 7.05
CA LYS A 109 -11.98 27.40 6.91
C LYS A 109 -11.53 28.33 5.78
N ASP A 110 -10.21 28.51 5.65
CA ASP A 110 -9.61 29.38 4.65
C ASP A 110 -9.41 28.62 3.33
N ARG A 111 -10.52 28.29 2.65
CA ARG A 111 -10.47 27.75 1.29
C ARG A 111 -9.97 28.86 0.35
N ILE A 112 -9.32 28.50 -0.75
CA ILE A 112 -8.88 29.49 -1.77
C ILE A 112 -10.03 30.43 -2.17
N GLY A 113 -11.27 29.93 -2.22
CA GLY A 113 -12.46 30.74 -2.49
C GLY A 113 -12.98 31.64 -1.35
N SER A 114 -12.55 31.42 -0.10
CA SER A 114 -13.02 32.19 1.07
C SER A 114 -12.44 33.61 1.13
N GLY A 115 -11.22 33.81 0.63
CA GLY A 115 -10.59 35.13 0.48
C GLY A 115 -10.93 35.83 -0.84
N PHE A 116 -11.59 35.14 -1.78
CA PHE A 116 -12.08 35.71 -3.03
C PHE A 116 -13.49 36.28 -2.82
N THR A 117 -13.60 37.41 -2.12
CA THR A 117 -14.88 38.15 -1.98
C THR A 117 -15.39 38.72 -3.30
N SER A 118 -14.56 38.74 -4.34
CA SER A 118 -14.88 39.25 -5.66
C SER A 118 -14.19 38.40 -6.73
N LYS A 119 -14.98 37.65 -7.51
CA LYS A 119 -14.56 37.40 -8.90
C LYS A 119 -14.39 38.75 -9.58
N ASP A 120 -13.45 38.87 -10.53
CA ASP A 120 -13.30 40.08 -11.34
C ASP A 120 -14.68 40.52 -11.84
N LYS A 121 -15.17 41.64 -11.31
CA LYS A 121 -16.46 42.19 -11.71
C LYS A 121 -16.27 42.75 -13.12
N ILE A 122 -16.50 41.92 -14.13
CA ILE A 122 -16.51 42.37 -15.53
C ILE A 122 -17.53 43.50 -15.61
N SER A 123 -17.06 44.67 -16.03
CA SER A 123 -17.91 45.86 -16.14
C SER A 123 -19.10 45.55 -17.06
N LYS A 124 -20.27 46.11 -16.76
CA LYS A 124 -21.48 45.90 -17.58
C LYS A 124 -21.25 46.33 -19.04
N LEU A 125 -20.31 47.24 -19.27
CA LEU A 125 -19.92 47.75 -20.59
C LEU A 125 -19.20 46.71 -21.47
N ILE A 126 -18.54 45.72 -20.86
CA ILE A 126 -17.76 44.69 -21.57
C ILE A 126 -18.57 43.38 -21.69
N LYS A 127 -19.75 43.29 -21.05
CA LYS A 127 -20.62 42.12 -21.19
C LYS A 127 -21.29 42.15 -22.57
N SER A 128 -21.12 41.08 -23.33
CA SER A 128 -21.86 40.90 -24.59
C SER A 128 -23.36 40.78 -24.28
N GLY A 129 -24.20 41.53 -24.98
CA GLY A 129 -25.66 41.49 -24.85
C GLY A 129 -26.31 40.26 -25.50
N VAL A 130 -25.58 39.14 -25.59
CA VAL A 130 -26.07 37.91 -26.22
C VAL A 130 -26.99 37.21 -25.23
N VAL A 131 -28.29 37.24 -25.51
CA VAL A 131 -29.29 36.43 -24.83
C VAL A 131 -29.37 35.11 -25.60
N TYR A 132 -28.96 34.01 -24.96
CA TYR A 132 -29.22 32.68 -25.49
C TYR A 132 -30.67 32.32 -25.17
N GLU A 133 -31.44 31.97 -26.20
CA GLU A 133 -32.77 31.38 -26.04
C GLU A 133 -32.59 29.95 -25.48
N ALA A 134 -33.41 29.59 -24.50
CA ALA A 134 -33.34 28.32 -23.79
C ALA A 134 -34.17 27.24 -24.49
#